data_AF-A0A535YT98-F1
#
_entry.id   AF-A0A535YT98-F1
#
_cell.length_a   1.000
_cell.length_b   1.000
_cell.length_c   1.000
_cell.angle_alpha   90.00
_cell.angle_beta   90.00
_cell.angle_gamma   90.00
#
_symmetry.space_group_name_H-M   'P 1'
#
loop_
_entity.id
_entity.type
_entity.pdbx_description
1 polymer ?
#
loop_
_entity_poly.entity_id
_entity_poly.type
_entity_poly.pdbx_seq_one_letter_code
_entity_poly.pdbx_strand_id
1 'polypeptide(L)'
;MLFAGRWCADPPHHHDMAVWEKTEVKWVTRQRPKTDRIACPWLIRRFIDPAADILYVPHDQVLATADRYGAHSFDAPGAEYTHRAAKCSFEVLLEEFGLSRDPALVRLAAIVHAADVADDLHTDPLGAGLLAIGEGGLAVESDDLRLLEKGSFIYDALYAWCQQAVAPPSQSATGDV
;
A
#
# COMPACT_ATOMS: atom_id res chain seq x y z
N MET A 1 70.47 -31.67 10.87
CA MET A 1 70.68 -31.57 9.41
C MET A 1 69.31 -31.50 8.74
N LEU A 2 69.05 -30.42 8.00
CA LEU A 2 68.17 -30.33 6.79
C LEU A 2 66.64 -30.55 7.02
N PHE A 3 65.68 -29.79 6.51
CA PHE A 3 65.62 -28.57 5.69
C PHE A 3 64.22 -27.94 5.89
N ALA A 4 64.10 -26.64 5.63
CA ALA A 4 62.86 -25.88 5.60
C ALA A 4 61.94 -26.25 4.42
N GLY A 5 60.65 -25.91 4.52
CA GLY A 5 59.74 -25.89 3.38
C GLY A 5 58.28 -25.64 3.76
N ARG A 6 57.87 -24.36 3.76
CA ARG A 6 56.50 -23.89 3.96
C ARG A 6 55.94 -23.52 2.58
N TRP A 7 54.80 -24.07 2.15
CA TRP A 7 53.96 -23.50 1.09
C TRP A 7 52.48 -23.81 1.33
N CYS A 8 51.68 -22.79 1.03
CA CYS A 8 50.26 -22.61 1.28
C CYS A 8 49.37 -23.67 0.63
N ALA A 9 48.30 -24.05 1.33
CA ALA A 9 47.05 -24.39 0.67
C ALA A 9 46.13 -23.16 0.81
N ASP A 10 45.70 -22.61 -0.32
CA ASP A 10 44.72 -21.52 -0.36
C ASP A 10 43.37 -22.01 0.22
N PRO A 11 42.64 -21.16 0.97
CA PRO A 11 41.26 -21.47 1.31
C PRO A 11 40.41 -21.39 0.03
N PRO A 12 39.39 -22.26 -0.14
CA PRO A 12 38.46 -22.10 -1.25
C PRO A 12 37.73 -20.76 -1.13
N HIS A 13 38.03 -19.87 -2.07
CA HIS A 13 37.19 -18.74 -2.42
C HIS A 13 35.92 -19.29 -3.09
N HIS A 14 34.80 -19.25 -2.38
CA HIS A 14 33.54 -18.83 -2.98
C HIS A 14 32.65 -18.27 -1.88
N HIS A 15 32.67 -16.94 -1.76
CA HIS A 15 31.55 -16.17 -1.26
C HIS A 15 30.39 -16.45 -2.22
N ASP A 16 29.62 -17.51 -1.96
CA ASP A 16 28.27 -17.63 -2.51
C ASP A 16 27.33 -17.09 -1.43
N MET A 17 27.43 -15.77 -1.23
CA MET A 17 26.31 -15.03 -0.65
C MET A 17 25.20 -15.15 -1.67
N ALA A 18 24.34 -16.15 -1.48
CA ALA A 18 23.03 -16.17 -2.08
C ALA A 18 22.43 -14.77 -1.89
N VAL A 19 22.41 -14.00 -2.97
CA VAL A 19 21.51 -12.86 -3.09
C VAL A 19 20.16 -13.53 -2.94
N TRP A 20 19.58 -13.42 -1.74
CA TRP A 20 18.16 -13.66 -1.58
C TRP A 20 17.51 -12.60 -2.46
N GLU A 21 17.28 -12.94 -3.72
CA GLU A 21 16.37 -12.22 -4.58
C GLU A 21 15.06 -12.27 -3.80
N LYS A 22 14.75 -11.18 -3.07
CA LYS A 22 13.42 -10.96 -2.54
C LYS A 22 12.55 -11.01 -3.78
N THR A 23 11.91 -12.13 -4.03
CA THR A 23 10.89 -12.24 -5.06
C THR A 23 9.82 -11.24 -4.64
N GLU A 24 9.82 -10.07 -5.29
CA GLU A 24 8.82 -9.03 -5.04
C GLU A 24 7.44 -9.68 -5.12
N VAL A 25 6.71 -9.64 -4.00
CA VAL A 25 5.37 -10.23 -3.94
C VAL A 25 4.49 -9.37 -4.82
N LYS A 26 3.82 -10.00 -5.78
CA LYS A 26 2.93 -9.31 -6.70
C LYS A 26 1.58 -9.09 -6.06
N TRP A 27 1.02 -7.92 -6.28
CA TRP A 27 -0.33 -7.56 -5.89
C TRP A 27 -1.08 -7.06 -7.12
N VAL A 28 -2.23 -7.64 -7.43
CA VAL A 28 -2.95 -7.38 -8.69
C VAL A 28 -4.35 -6.83 -8.46
N THR A 29 -4.70 -5.79 -9.21
CA THR A 29 -6.04 -5.22 -9.28
C THR A 29 -6.38 -4.75 -10.69
N ARG A 30 -7.56 -4.14 -10.84
CA ARG A 30 -8.11 -3.66 -12.11
C ARG A 30 -7.47 -2.34 -12.54
N GLN A 31 -7.17 -2.22 -13.82
CA GLN A 31 -6.71 -0.99 -14.48
C GLN A 31 -7.66 0.19 -14.33
N ARG A 32 -7.17 1.40 -14.61
CA ARG A 32 -7.88 2.67 -14.37
C ARG A 32 -8.25 2.84 -12.89
N PRO A 33 -7.26 2.84 -11.98
CA PRO A 33 -7.48 2.89 -10.54
C PRO A 33 -7.99 4.26 -10.06
N LYS A 34 -8.99 4.22 -9.17
CA LYS A 34 -9.43 5.38 -8.37
C LYS A 34 -9.63 4.94 -6.93
N THR A 35 -9.65 5.90 -6.02
CA THR A 35 -9.89 5.72 -4.58
C THR A 35 -9.21 4.46 -4.01
N ASP A 36 -9.93 3.38 -3.71
CA ASP A 36 -9.38 2.18 -3.06
C ASP A 36 -8.24 1.54 -3.85
N ARG A 37 -8.29 1.58 -5.19
CA ARG A 37 -7.24 1.00 -6.04
C ARG A 37 -5.96 1.83 -6.09
N ILE A 38 -5.95 3.03 -5.52
CA ILE A 38 -4.73 3.79 -5.22
C ILE A 38 -4.38 3.67 -3.73
N ALA A 39 -5.39 3.72 -2.85
CA ALA A 39 -5.23 3.65 -1.40
C ALA A 39 -4.59 2.32 -0.96
N CYS A 40 -5.08 1.20 -1.48
CA CYS A 40 -4.60 -0.14 -1.13
C CYS A 40 -3.12 -0.32 -1.51
N PRO A 41 -2.67 -0.05 -2.76
CA PRO A 41 -1.24 -0.11 -3.08
C PRO A 41 -0.35 0.80 -2.24
N TRP A 42 -0.83 2.01 -1.88
CA TRP A 42 -0.11 2.90 -0.97
C TRP A 42 0.06 2.27 0.42
N LEU A 43 -1.02 1.73 0.98
CA LEU A 43 -1.01 1.05 2.28
C LEU A 43 -0.08 -0.18 2.24
N ILE A 44 -0.20 -1.00 1.20
CA ILE A 44 0.59 -2.20 1.00
C ILE A 44 2.07 -1.84 1.02
N ARG A 45 2.50 -0.90 0.16
CA ARG A 45 3.91 -0.49 0.07
C ARG A 45 4.45 0.18 1.32
N ARG A 46 3.60 0.78 2.14
CA ARG A 46 4.06 1.56 3.30
C ARG A 46 4.05 0.78 4.61
N PHE A 47 3.14 -0.18 4.77
CA PHE A 47 2.92 -0.87 6.04
C PHE A 47 2.93 -2.39 5.97
N ILE A 48 2.76 -3.00 4.79
CA ILE A 48 2.60 -4.45 4.64
C ILE A 48 3.83 -5.05 3.96
N ASP A 49 4.13 -4.63 2.73
CA ASP A 49 5.26 -5.10 1.93
C ASP A 49 5.89 -3.94 1.13
N PRO A 50 7.00 -3.36 1.62
CA PRO A 50 7.71 -2.29 0.93
C PRO A 50 8.27 -2.64 -0.45
N ALA A 51 8.39 -3.93 -0.77
CA ALA A 51 8.86 -4.41 -2.07
C ALA A 51 7.71 -4.88 -2.98
N ALA A 52 6.45 -4.55 -2.63
CA ALA A 52 5.29 -5.00 -3.41
C ALA A 52 5.30 -4.46 -4.85
N ASP A 53 5.24 -5.41 -5.79
CA ASP A 53 5.07 -5.16 -7.22
C ASP A 53 3.58 -5.10 -7.56
N ILE A 54 3.11 -3.94 -8.02
CA ILE A 54 1.68 -3.67 -8.21
C ILE A 54 1.34 -3.85 -9.69
N LEU A 55 0.38 -4.72 -9.97
CA LEU A 55 -0.09 -5.01 -11.32
C LEU A 55 -1.50 -4.46 -11.52
N TYR A 56 -1.66 -3.62 -12.54
CA TYR A 56 -2.95 -3.19 -13.05
C TYR A 56 -3.28 -3.95 -14.33
N VAL A 57 -4.38 -4.70 -14.32
CA VAL A 57 -4.79 -5.54 -15.46
C VAL A 57 -6.26 -5.28 -15.84
N PRO A 58 -6.71 -5.70 -17.03
CA PRO A 58 -8.12 -5.66 -17.39
C PRO A 58 -9.02 -6.33 -16.34
N HIS A 59 -10.25 -5.84 -16.20
CA HIS A 59 -11.18 -6.25 -15.14
C HIS A 59 -11.34 -7.77 -15.02
N ASP A 60 -11.46 -8.44 -16.15
CA ASP A 60 -11.67 -9.88 -16.29
C ASP A 60 -10.40 -10.72 -16.10
N GLN A 61 -9.24 -10.09 -15.94
CA GLN A 61 -7.93 -10.77 -15.87
C GLN A 61 -7.32 -10.81 -14.47
N VAL A 62 -7.93 -10.15 -13.47
CA VAL A 62 -7.35 -10.04 -12.11
C VAL A 62 -7.08 -11.42 -11.51
N LEU A 63 -8.10 -12.29 -11.43
CA LEU A 63 -7.96 -13.59 -10.78
C LEU A 63 -7.05 -14.55 -11.56
N ALA A 64 -7.13 -14.53 -12.90
CA ALA A 64 -6.23 -15.32 -13.75
C ALA A 64 -4.76 -14.88 -13.62
N THR A 65 -4.53 -13.57 -13.47
CA THR A 65 -3.19 -13.01 -13.23
C THR A 65 -2.69 -13.40 -11.84
N ALA A 66 -3.57 -13.34 -10.83
CA ALA A 66 -3.27 -13.75 -9.48
C ALA A 66 -2.79 -15.20 -9.41
N ASP A 67 -3.56 -16.12 -10.00
CA ASP A 67 -3.20 -17.55 -10.07
C ASP A 67 -1.87 -17.77 -10.83
N ARG A 68 -1.72 -17.15 -12.00
CA ARG A 68 -0.53 -17.29 -12.85
C ARG A 68 0.76 -16.89 -12.15
N TYR A 69 0.74 -15.81 -11.37
CA TYR A 69 1.93 -15.24 -10.75
C TYR A 69 2.04 -15.54 -9.24
N GLY A 70 1.09 -16.27 -8.66
CA GLY A 70 0.98 -16.41 -7.21
C GLY A 70 0.84 -15.06 -6.50
N ALA A 71 0.11 -14.12 -7.13
CA ALA A 71 -0.05 -12.76 -6.64
C ALA A 71 -1.28 -12.62 -5.73
N HIS A 72 -1.21 -11.70 -4.78
CA HIS A 72 -2.36 -11.31 -3.96
C HIS A 72 -3.31 -10.43 -4.78
N SER A 73 -4.59 -10.79 -4.86
CA SER A 73 -5.58 -10.00 -5.60
C SER A 73 -6.35 -9.07 -4.66
N PHE A 74 -6.64 -7.85 -5.13
CA PHE A 74 -7.42 -6.89 -4.34
C PHE A 74 -8.35 -6.00 -5.18
N ASP A 75 -9.38 -5.43 -4.54
CA ASP A 75 -10.44 -4.60 -5.13
C ASP A 75 -10.93 -5.07 -6.52
N ALA A 76 -11.28 -6.35 -6.60
CA ALA A 76 -11.98 -6.92 -7.74
C ALA A 76 -12.99 -7.98 -7.27
N PRO A 77 -14.03 -8.26 -8.07
CA PRO A 77 -14.96 -9.34 -7.76
C PRO A 77 -14.21 -10.68 -7.59
N GLY A 78 -14.39 -11.32 -6.43
CA GLY A 78 -13.74 -12.59 -6.10
C GLY A 78 -12.26 -12.48 -5.71
N ALA A 79 -11.71 -11.28 -5.57
CA ALA A 79 -10.34 -11.09 -5.10
C ALA A 79 -10.17 -11.50 -3.62
N GLU A 80 -8.93 -11.83 -3.25
CA GLU A 80 -8.54 -12.19 -1.88
C GLU A 80 -8.90 -11.07 -0.88
N TYR A 81 -8.49 -9.83 -1.21
CA TYR A 81 -8.80 -8.63 -0.44
C TYR A 81 -9.82 -7.77 -1.21
N THR A 82 -11.10 -8.02 -0.98
CA THR A 82 -12.20 -7.28 -1.60
C THR A 82 -13.13 -6.70 -0.53
N HIS A 83 -14.14 -5.95 -0.93
CA HIS A 83 -15.16 -5.43 -0.02
C HIS A 83 -15.83 -6.57 0.75
N ARG A 84 -16.01 -6.39 2.07
CA ARG A 84 -16.65 -7.38 2.93
C ARG A 84 -17.67 -6.71 3.85
N ALA A 85 -18.91 -7.17 3.76
CA ALA A 85 -20.04 -6.50 4.42
C ALA A 85 -20.08 -5.00 4.05
N ALA A 86 -19.92 -4.12 5.04
CA ALA A 86 -19.90 -2.67 4.85
C ALA A 86 -18.48 -2.08 4.79
N LYS A 87 -17.44 -2.88 4.52
CA LYS A 87 -16.05 -2.40 4.48
C LYS A 87 -15.51 -2.35 3.07
N CYS A 88 -14.77 -1.29 2.72
CA CYS A 88 -13.97 -1.26 1.49
C CYS A 88 -12.72 -2.14 1.61
N SER A 89 -12.02 -2.39 0.51
CA SER A 89 -10.84 -3.25 0.49
C SER A 89 -9.70 -2.68 1.35
N PHE A 90 -9.57 -1.36 1.44
CA PHE A 90 -8.61 -0.70 2.33
C PHE A 90 -8.86 -1.04 3.80
N GLU A 91 -10.12 -0.97 4.25
CA GLU A 91 -10.50 -1.36 5.62
C GLU A 91 -10.25 -2.85 5.89
N VAL A 92 -10.52 -3.71 4.90
CA VAL A 92 -10.23 -5.15 5.01
C VAL A 92 -8.73 -5.40 5.19
N LEU A 93 -7.87 -4.72 4.42
CA LEU A 93 -6.42 -4.81 4.58
C LEU A 93 -5.96 -4.30 5.96
N LEU A 94 -6.55 -3.22 6.47
CA LEU A 94 -6.22 -2.72 7.82
C LEU A 94 -6.44 -3.78 8.89
N GLU A 95 -7.58 -4.48 8.82
CA GLU A 95 -7.94 -5.49 9.80
C GLU A 95 -7.09 -6.75 9.70
N GLU A 96 -6.93 -7.29 8.49
CA GLU A 96 -6.19 -8.53 8.28
C GLU A 96 -4.71 -8.41 8.64
N PHE A 97 -4.12 -7.25 8.41
CA PHE A 97 -2.71 -6.99 8.73
C PHE A 97 -2.51 -6.34 10.11
N GLY A 98 -3.56 -6.24 10.94
CA GLY A 98 -3.46 -5.73 12.31
C GLY A 98 -3.05 -4.25 12.41
N LEU A 99 -3.39 -3.46 11.39
CA LEU A 99 -3.05 -2.03 11.28
C LEU A 99 -4.11 -1.12 11.92
N SER A 100 -5.29 -1.65 12.28
CA SER A 100 -6.38 -0.89 12.92
C SER A 100 -6.05 -0.30 14.30
N ARG A 101 -4.86 -0.60 14.85
CA ARG A 101 -4.35 0.02 16.07
C ARG A 101 -3.75 1.41 15.87
N ASP A 102 -3.44 1.80 14.63
CA ASP A 102 -2.98 3.15 14.30
C ASP A 102 -4.21 4.06 14.11
N PRO A 103 -4.47 5.02 15.01
CA PRO A 103 -5.66 5.87 14.91
C PRO A 103 -5.66 6.75 13.66
N ALA A 104 -4.48 7.09 13.12
CA ALA A 104 -4.37 7.88 11.90
C ALA A 104 -4.74 7.04 10.67
N LEU A 105 -4.36 5.76 10.63
CA LEU A 105 -4.83 4.84 9.57
C LEU A 105 -6.34 4.62 9.66
N VAL A 106 -6.90 4.49 10.86
CA VAL A 106 -8.36 4.37 11.05
C VAL A 106 -9.09 5.64 10.58
N ARG A 107 -8.56 6.82 10.90
CA ARG A 107 -9.11 8.09 10.40
C ARG A 107 -9.03 8.18 8.88
N LEU A 108 -7.92 7.78 8.28
CA LEU A 108 -7.75 7.75 6.83
C LEU A 108 -8.71 6.76 6.18
N ALA A 109 -8.90 5.58 6.76
CA ALA A 109 -9.83 4.58 6.27
C ALA A 109 -11.26 5.11 6.17
N ALA A 110 -11.72 5.92 7.12
CA ALA A 110 -13.03 6.57 7.03
C ALA A 110 -13.14 7.55 5.83
N ILE A 111 -12.07 8.28 5.49
CA ILE A 111 -12.05 9.15 4.30
C ILE A 111 -12.12 8.32 3.02
N VAL A 112 -11.33 7.25 2.97
CA VAL A 112 -11.27 6.34 1.82
C VAL A 112 -12.61 5.64 1.62
N HIS A 113 -13.20 5.12 2.69
CA HIS A 113 -14.51 4.50 2.70
C HIS A 113 -15.57 5.43 2.10
N ALA A 114 -15.67 6.67 2.61
CA ALA A 114 -16.62 7.65 2.07
C ALA A 114 -16.36 7.94 0.59
N ALA A 115 -15.10 8.03 0.16
CA ALA A 115 -14.77 8.27 -1.24
C ALA A 115 -15.04 7.06 -2.16
N ASP A 116 -15.07 5.84 -1.64
CA ASP A 116 -15.12 4.61 -2.42
C ASP A 116 -16.52 3.99 -2.48
N VAL A 117 -17.25 4.05 -1.38
CA VAL A 117 -18.62 3.53 -1.26
C VAL A 117 -19.60 4.65 -1.58
N ALA A 118 -20.20 4.60 -2.77
CA ALA A 118 -21.02 5.69 -3.32
C ALA A 118 -22.17 6.13 -2.40
N ASP A 119 -22.84 5.18 -1.73
CA ASP A 119 -23.95 5.47 -0.82
C ASP A 119 -23.48 6.17 0.47
N ASP A 120 -22.21 5.97 0.85
CA ASP A 120 -21.61 6.47 2.09
C ASP A 120 -20.75 7.73 1.88
N LEU A 121 -20.81 8.36 0.70
CA LEU A 121 -20.05 9.58 0.38
C LEU A 121 -20.23 10.73 1.36
N HIS A 122 -21.38 10.77 2.03
CA HIS A 122 -21.76 11.79 2.99
C HIS A 122 -21.23 11.53 4.41
N THR A 123 -20.63 10.37 4.66
CA THR A 123 -20.17 9.96 6.01
C THR A 123 -18.89 10.67 6.44
N ASP A 124 -18.08 11.17 5.49
CA ASP A 124 -16.91 12.00 5.77
C ASP A 124 -16.83 13.20 4.81
N PRO A 125 -16.69 14.44 5.31
CA PRO A 125 -16.62 15.63 4.46
C PRO A 125 -15.42 15.66 3.51
N LEU A 126 -14.34 14.91 3.81
CA LEU A 126 -13.17 14.82 2.93
C LEU A 126 -13.34 13.80 1.80
N GLY A 127 -14.32 12.87 1.91
CA GLY A 127 -14.56 11.81 0.94
C GLY A 127 -14.86 12.34 -0.46
N ALA A 128 -15.75 13.32 -0.57
CA ALA A 128 -16.10 13.95 -1.86
C ALA A 128 -14.90 14.63 -2.54
N GLY A 129 -14.00 15.24 -1.78
CA GLY A 129 -12.77 15.83 -2.30
C GLY A 129 -11.79 14.76 -2.81
N LEU A 130 -11.60 13.67 -2.06
CA LEU A 130 -10.74 12.56 -2.48
C LEU A 130 -11.28 11.87 -3.73
N LEU A 131 -12.60 11.64 -3.81
CA LEU A 131 -13.25 11.08 -5.00
C LEU A 131 -13.00 11.98 -6.24
N ALA A 132 -13.21 13.30 -6.11
CA ALA A 132 -12.99 14.24 -7.21
C ALA A 132 -11.53 14.22 -7.70
N ILE A 133 -10.56 14.12 -6.78
CA ILE A 133 -9.13 13.97 -7.13
C ILE A 133 -8.88 12.65 -7.86
N GLY A 134 -9.47 11.54 -7.40
CA GLY A 134 -9.35 10.24 -8.05
C GLY A 134 -9.92 10.22 -9.47
N GLU A 135 -11.12 10.76 -9.66
CA GLU A 135 -11.78 10.85 -10.97
C GLU A 135 -11.05 11.80 -11.92
N GLY A 136 -10.61 12.96 -11.43
CA GLY A 136 -9.78 13.89 -12.18
C GLY A 136 -8.43 13.28 -12.57
N GLY A 137 -7.82 12.49 -11.68
CA GLY A 137 -6.58 11.76 -11.93
C GLY A 137 -6.66 10.84 -13.15
N LEU A 138 -7.75 10.08 -13.26
CA LEU A 138 -8.00 9.22 -14.42
C LEU A 138 -8.11 9.99 -15.75
N ALA A 139 -8.53 11.25 -15.71
CA ALA A 139 -8.68 12.09 -16.90
C ALA A 139 -7.34 12.71 -17.36
N VAL A 140 -6.38 12.88 -16.45
CA VAL A 140 -5.11 13.59 -16.73
C VAL A 140 -3.88 12.70 -16.77
N GLU A 141 -3.99 11.44 -16.32
CA GLU A 141 -2.93 10.45 -16.42
C GLU A 141 -3.50 9.13 -16.94
N SER A 142 -2.92 8.64 -18.03
CA SER A 142 -3.36 7.41 -18.70
C SER A 142 -2.60 6.18 -18.23
N ASP A 143 -1.40 6.36 -17.68
CA ASP A 143 -0.57 5.29 -17.15
C ASP A 143 -0.92 5.04 -15.68
N ASP A 144 -1.42 3.83 -15.39
CA ASP A 144 -1.95 3.50 -14.06
C ASP A 144 -0.87 3.46 -12.97
N LEU A 145 0.38 3.10 -13.31
CA LEU A 145 1.49 3.10 -12.36
C LEU A 145 1.95 4.53 -12.05
N ARG A 146 2.03 5.40 -13.06
CA ARG A 146 2.30 6.82 -12.85
C ARG A 146 1.17 7.51 -12.09
N LEU A 147 -0.07 7.10 -12.31
CA LEU A 147 -1.21 7.57 -11.54
C LEU A 147 -1.10 7.14 -10.08
N LEU A 148 -0.70 5.89 -9.80
CA LEU A 148 -0.40 5.42 -8.45
C LEU A 148 0.72 6.23 -7.79
N GLU A 149 1.83 6.50 -8.48
CA GLU A 149 2.93 7.31 -7.95
C GLU A 149 2.47 8.72 -7.56
N LYS A 150 1.72 9.39 -8.45
CA LYS A 150 1.15 10.73 -8.18
C LYS A 150 0.13 10.69 -7.05
N GLY A 151 -0.74 9.70 -7.05
CA GLY A 151 -1.78 9.51 -6.03
C GLY A 151 -1.19 9.20 -4.67
N SER A 152 -0.06 8.48 -4.60
CA SER A 152 0.61 8.11 -3.35
C SER A 152 0.99 9.33 -2.52
N PHE A 153 1.37 10.45 -3.15
CA PHE A 153 1.63 11.70 -2.42
C PHE A 153 0.38 12.24 -1.71
N ILE A 154 -0.81 12.10 -2.31
CA ILE A 154 -2.07 12.53 -1.70
C ILE A 154 -2.36 11.69 -0.45
N TYR A 155 -2.12 10.38 -0.51
CA TYR A 155 -2.29 9.50 0.64
C TYR A 155 -1.24 9.75 1.73
N ASP A 156 0.02 10.04 1.38
CA ASP A 156 1.03 10.48 2.34
C ASP A 156 0.59 11.77 3.05
N ALA A 157 0.08 12.76 2.30
CA ALA A 157 -0.40 14.03 2.85
C ALA A 157 -1.63 13.85 3.75
N LEU A 158 -2.61 13.05 3.31
CA LEU A 158 -3.81 12.75 4.10
C LEU A 158 -3.47 11.96 5.36
N TYR A 159 -2.57 10.98 5.27
CA TYR A 159 -2.12 10.24 6.45
C TYR A 159 -1.41 11.16 7.46
N ALA A 160 -0.50 12.03 7.00
CA ALA A 160 0.16 13.01 7.86
C ALA A 160 -0.83 14.01 8.50
N TRP A 161 -1.87 14.41 7.76
CA TRP A 161 -2.95 15.21 8.31
C TRP A 161 -3.76 14.43 9.36
N CYS A 162 -4.09 13.17 9.08
CA CYS A 162 -4.79 12.29 10.02
C CYS A 162 -4.00 12.12 11.33
N GLN A 163 -2.68 11.97 11.26
CA GLN A 163 -1.80 11.92 12.43
C GLN A 163 -1.94 13.16 13.31
N GLN A 164 -2.00 14.35 12.71
CA GLN A 164 -2.20 15.61 13.45
C GLN A 164 -3.63 15.70 14.00
N ALA A 165 -4.63 15.25 13.24
CA ALA A 165 -6.04 15.33 13.63
C ALA A 165 -6.40 14.40 14.80
N VAL A 166 -5.72 13.26 14.94
CA VAL A 166 -5.94 12.30 16.05
C VAL A 166 -4.95 12.49 17.20
N ALA A 167 -3.96 13.37 17.05
CA ALA A 167 -3.02 13.66 18.12
C ALA A 167 -3.75 14.27 19.32
N PRO A 168 -3.39 13.90 20.56
CA PRO A 168 -3.91 14.58 21.73
C PRO A 168 -3.55 16.06 21.67
N PRO A 169 -4.43 16.96 22.17
CA PRO A 169 -4.13 18.39 22.20
C PRO A 169 -2.79 18.58 22.92
N SER A 170 -1.88 19.31 22.27
CA SER A 170 -0.61 19.67 22.89
C SER A 170 -0.93 20.46 24.16
N GLN A 171 -0.39 20.02 25.29
CA GLN A 171 -0.36 20.86 26.48
C GLN A 171 0.52 22.06 26.13
N SER A 172 -0.11 23.18 25.76
CA SER A 172 0.60 24.45 25.69
C SER A 172 1.20 24.70 27.06
N ALA A 173 2.52 24.85 27.10
CA ALA A 173 3.25 25.22 28.29
C ALA A 173 2.58 26.46 28.88
N THR A 174 1.84 26.25 29.97
CA THR A 174 1.33 27.32 30.80
C THR A 174 2.50 27.71 31.70
N GLY A 175 3.36 28.55 31.16
CA GLY A 175 4.50 29.22 31.80
C GLY A 175 4.96 30.26 30.78
N ASP A 176 4.83 31.56 31.01
CA ASP A 176 5.19 32.26 32.23
C ASP A 176 4.26 33.46 32.52
N VAL A 177 4.04 33.61 33.85
CA VAL A 177 3.77 34.79 34.72
C VAL A 177 3.32 36.10 34.09
#